data_AF-A0A3D4ZP13-F1
#
_entry.id   AF-A0A3D4ZP13-F1
#
_cell.length_a   1.000
_cell.length_b   1.000
_cell.length_c   1.000
_cell.angle_alpha   90.00
_cell.angle_beta   90.00
_cell.angle_gamma   90.00
#
_symmetry.space_group_name_H-M   'P 1'
#
loop_
_entity.id
_entity.type
_entity.pdbx_description
1 polymer ?
#
loop_
_entity_poly.entity_id
_entity_poly.type
_entity_poly.pdbx_seq_one_letter_code
_entity_poly.pdbx_strand_id
1 'polypeptide(L)'
;MIEIKEEQERAILVAVDTGAYDVDISLNELGELAETAGAVVLGKISQKRPAVDKATCVGSGMLEQIKSQAAALEANLLIFDHELTASQLRNIEDAVGLAVVDRTTLILDIFA
;
A
#
# COMPACT_ATOMS: atom_id res chain seq x y z
N MET A 1 17.44 23.75 19.56
CA MET A 1 16.81 23.53 18.24
C MET A 1 16.14 22.18 18.31
N ILE A 2 14.82 22.12 18.18
CA ILE A 2 14.10 20.84 18.15
C ILE A 2 14.23 20.33 16.71
N GLU A 3 14.87 19.18 16.54
CA GLU A 3 14.88 18.46 15.27
C GLU A 3 13.46 17.95 15.02
N ILE A 4 12.76 18.60 14.09
CA ILE A 4 11.53 18.03 13.53
C ILE A 4 12.02 16.94 12.58
N LYS A 5 12.13 15.70 13.07
CA LYS A 5 12.28 14.55 12.19
C LYS A 5 10.95 14.42 11.47
N GLU A 6 10.92 14.64 10.16
CA GLU A 6 9.86 14.09 9.32
C GLU A 6 9.77 12.60 9.65
N GLU A 7 8.58 12.16 10.07
CA GLU A 7 8.36 10.80 10.49
C GLU A 7 8.54 9.92 9.25
N GLN A 8 9.58 9.10 9.24
CA GLN A 8 9.91 8.25 8.09
C GLN A 8 8.70 7.38 7.75
N GLU A 9 8.31 7.37 6.48
CA GLU A 9 7.20 6.54 6.01
C GLU A 9 7.57 5.06 6.13
N ARG A 10 6.67 4.29 6.72
CA ARG A 10 6.82 2.88 7.08
C ARG A 10 5.69 2.12 6.39
N ALA A 11 6.03 1.52 5.27
CA ALA A 11 5.07 1.04 4.29
C ALA A 11 4.84 -0.46 4.37
N ILE A 12 3.58 -0.87 4.18
CA ILE A 12 3.24 -2.24 3.75
C ILE A 12 2.76 -2.18 2.31
N LEU A 13 3.35 -3.04 1.47
CA LEU A 13 2.96 -3.17 0.07
C LEU A 13 1.78 -4.13 -0.05
N VAL A 14 0.77 -3.76 -0.83
CA VAL A 14 -0.48 -4.53 -0.98
C VAL A 14 -0.77 -4.76 -2.45
N ALA A 15 -0.96 -6.02 -2.85
CA ALA A 15 -1.37 -6.38 -4.21
C ALA A 15 -2.54 -7.36 -4.23
N VAL A 16 -3.31 -7.30 -5.32
CA VAL A 16 -4.27 -8.34 -5.69
C VAL A 16 -3.71 -9.12 -6.86
N ASP A 17 -3.48 -10.41 -6.69
CA ASP A 17 -3.08 -11.30 -7.78
C ASP A 17 -4.33 -11.73 -8.57
N THR A 18 -4.51 -11.11 -9.73
CA THR A 18 -5.55 -11.46 -10.71
C THR A 18 -5.10 -12.51 -11.73
N GLY A 19 -3.84 -12.95 -11.67
CA GLY A 19 -3.20 -13.81 -12.66
C GLY A 19 -2.79 -13.09 -13.95
N ALA A 20 -2.89 -11.76 -14.01
CA ALA A 20 -2.49 -10.97 -15.18
C ALA A 20 -0.96 -10.82 -15.31
N TYR A 21 -0.25 -10.88 -14.19
CA TYR A 21 1.20 -10.76 -14.09
C TYR A 21 1.72 -11.50 -12.85
N ASP A 22 3.04 -11.66 -12.76
CA ASP A 22 3.68 -12.23 -11.58
C ASP A 22 3.65 -11.20 -10.44
N VAL A 23 2.86 -11.48 -9.41
CA VAL A 23 2.63 -10.58 -8.29
C VAL A 23 3.89 -10.36 -7.44
N ASP A 24 4.78 -11.35 -7.35
CA ASP A 24 6.00 -11.23 -6.55
C ASP A 24 7.00 -10.33 -7.25
N ILE A 25 7.12 -10.44 -8.57
CA ILE A 25 7.93 -9.50 -9.38
C ILE A 25 7.36 -8.08 -9.25
N SER A 26 6.05 -7.91 -9.41
CA SER A 26 5.40 -6.59 -9.32
C SER A 26 5.62 -5.93 -7.94
N LEU A 27 5.46 -6.69 -6.85
CA LEU A 27 5.70 -6.21 -5.48
C LEU A 27 7.18 -5.99 -5.16
N ASN A 28 8.11 -6.61 -5.88
CA ASN A 28 9.53 -6.31 -5.78
C ASN A 28 9.84 -4.95 -6.40
N GLU A 29 9.37 -4.71 -7.62
CA GLU A 29 9.49 -3.39 -8.28
C GLU A 29 8.82 -2.28 -7.46
N LEU A 30 7.61 -2.52 -6.93
CA LEU A 30 6.93 -1.54 -6.10
C LEU A 30 7.72 -1.20 -4.83
N GLY A 31 8.45 -2.18 -4.28
CA GLY A 31 9.33 -1.96 -3.14
C GLY A 31 10.52 -1.06 -3.49
N GLU A 32 11.15 -1.28 -4.64
CA GLU A 32 12.24 -0.42 -5.13
C GLU A 32 11.76 1.02 -5.34
N LEU A 33 10.54 1.21 -5.87
CA LEU A 33 9.92 2.52 -6.00
C LEU A 33 9.69 3.18 -4.63
N ALA A 34 9.13 2.43 -3.67
CA ALA A 34 8.86 2.94 -2.33
C ALA A 34 10.15 3.36 -1.60
N GLU A 35 11.20 2.55 -1.71
CA GLU A 35 12.52 2.89 -1.16
C GLU A 35 13.14 4.11 -1.85
N THR A 36 12.96 4.25 -3.16
CA THR A 36 13.40 5.44 -3.92
C THR A 36 12.66 6.70 -3.46
N ALA A 37 11.39 6.59 -3.08
CA ALA A 37 10.60 7.67 -2.49
C ALA A 37 10.96 7.96 -1.01
N GLY A 38 11.85 7.18 -0.39
CA GLY A 38 12.30 7.37 1.00
C GLY A 38 11.53 6.57 2.06
N ALA A 39 10.56 5.74 1.65
CA ALA A 39 9.81 4.88 2.54
C ALA A 39 10.61 3.62 2.94
N VAL A 40 10.33 3.08 4.12
CA VAL A 40 10.84 1.79 4.60
C VAL A 40 9.78 0.73 4.40
N VAL A 41 10.08 -0.29 3.59
CA VAL A 41 9.16 -1.41 3.36
C VAL A 41 9.25 -2.40 4.52
N LEU A 42 8.15 -2.53 5.28
CA LEU A 42 8.04 -3.42 6.43
C LEU A 42 7.49 -4.81 6.07
N GLY A 43 6.80 -4.91 4.94
CA GLY A 43 6.19 -6.16 4.52
C GLY A 43 5.47 -6.06 3.19
N LYS A 44 5.14 -7.23 2.64
CA LYS A 44 4.41 -7.39 1.39
C LYS A 44 3.24 -8.32 1.62
N ILE A 45 2.08 -7.94 1.12
CA ILE A 45 0.83 -8.66 1.27
C ILE A 45 0.22 -8.82 -0.12
N SER A 46 -0.08 -10.05 -0.51
CA SER A 46 -0.82 -10.34 -1.73
C SER A 46 -2.04 -11.20 -1.44
N GLN A 47 -3.11 -11.00 -2.23
CA GLN A 47 -4.28 -11.86 -2.20
C GLN A 47 -4.67 -12.27 -3.62
N LYS A 48 -4.82 -13.56 -3.86
CA LYS A 48 -5.34 -14.07 -5.12
C LYS A 48 -6.85 -13.85 -5.23
N ARG A 49 -7.30 -13.20 -6.31
CA ARG A 49 -8.72 -12.95 -6.62
C ARG A 49 -8.94 -12.88 -8.13
N PRO A 50 -10.12 -13.25 -8.66
CA PRO A 50 -10.39 -13.09 -10.09
C PRO A 50 -10.42 -11.61 -10.55
N ALA A 51 -10.73 -10.68 -9.64
CA ALA A 51 -10.73 -9.25 -9.87
C ALA A 51 -10.59 -8.49 -8.54
N VAL A 52 -10.17 -7.23 -8.61
CA VAL A 52 -10.17 -6.30 -7.47
C VAL A 52 -11.59 -6.08 -6.94
N ASP A 53 -11.69 -5.91 -5.63
CA ASP A 53 -12.92 -5.48 -4.97
C ASP A 53 -13.26 -4.03 -5.32
N LYS A 54 -14.51 -3.77 -5.67
CA LYS A 54 -14.95 -2.44 -6.11
C LYS A 54 -14.91 -1.39 -5.00
N ALA A 55 -15.03 -1.80 -3.74
CA ALA A 55 -15.09 -0.87 -2.62
C ALA A 55 -13.71 -0.62 -2.00
N THR A 56 -12.82 -1.62 -1.97
CA THR A 56 -11.58 -1.58 -1.17
C THR A 56 -10.36 -2.19 -1.86
N CYS A 57 -10.46 -2.56 -3.14
CA CYS A 57 -9.45 -3.31 -3.90
C CYS A 57 -9.23 -4.77 -3.41
N VAL A 58 -9.10 -5.00 -2.11
CA VAL A 58 -8.82 -6.32 -1.50
C VAL A 58 -10.02 -6.96 -0.80
N GLY A 59 -11.09 -6.21 -0.53
CA GLY A 59 -12.25 -6.68 0.25
C GLY A 59 -12.05 -6.55 1.76
N SER A 60 -13.15 -6.39 2.50
CA SER A 60 -13.14 -6.08 3.95
C SER A 60 -12.37 -7.08 4.81
N GLY A 61 -12.53 -8.38 4.58
CA GLY A 61 -11.85 -9.40 5.37
C GLY A 61 -10.32 -9.40 5.21
N MET A 62 -9.82 -9.00 4.05
CA MET A 62 -8.38 -8.82 3.83
C MET A 62 -7.90 -7.50 4.44
N LEU A 63 -8.73 -6.46 4.37
CA LEU A 63 -8.42 -5.15 4.91
C LEU A 63 -8.24 -5.18 6.43
N GLU A 64 -9.05 -5.95 7.17
CA GLU A 64 -8.86 -6.17 8.61
C GLU A 64 -7.53 -6.86 8.93
N GLN A 65 -7.10 -7.82 8.10
CA GLN A 65 -5.80 -8.47 8.26
C GLN A 65 -4.65 -7.49 8.02
N ILE A 66 -4.74 -6.67 6.96
CA ILE A 66 -3.77 -5.62 6.66
C ILE A 66 -3.69 -4.63 7.82
N LYS A 67 -4.83 -4.19 8.37
CA LYS A 67 -4.89 -3.29 9.52
C LYS A 67 -4.20 -3.87 10.75
N SER A 68 -4.48 -5.15 11.07
CA SER A 68 -3.84 -5.83 12.20
C SER A 68 -2.32 -5.96 11.99
N GLN A 69 -1.88 -6.25 10.77
CA GLN A 69 -0.45 -6.37 10.45
C GLN A 69 0.25 -5.01 10.47
N ALA A 70 -0.40 -3.96 9.97
CA ALA A 70 0.10 -2.60 10.03
C ALA A 70 0.29 -2.14 11.48
N ALA A 71 -0.68 -2.41 12.35
CA ALA A 71 -0.54 -2.11 13.77
C ALA A 71 0.61 -2.89 14.42
N ALA A 72 0.77 -4.18 14.10
CA ALA A 72 1.83 -5.02 14.66
C ALA A 72 3.24 -4.62 14.20
N LEU A 73 3.36 -4.08 12.98
CA LEU A 73 4.64 -3.63 12.40
C LEU A 73 4.89 -2.12 12.61
N GLU A 74 3.95 -1.41 13.24
CA GLU A 74 3.97 0.04 13.38
C GLU A 74 4.12 0.73 12.01
N ALA A 75 3.37 0.24 11.01
CA ALA A 75 3.29 0.85 9.70
C ALA A 75 2.34 2.06 9.74
N ASN A 76 2.71 3.13 9.05
CA ASN A 76 1.90 4.35 8.91
C ASN A 76 1.44 4.59 7.46
N LEU A 77 1.89 3.76 6.50
CA LEU A 77 1.58 3.87 5.09
C LEU A 77 1.20 2.50 4.49
N LEU A 78 0.18 2.49 3.65
CA LEU A 78 -0.12 1.37 2.75
C LEU A 78 0.13 1.80 1.30
N ILE A 79 0.88 0.99 0.55
CA ILE A 79 1.14 1.23 -0.87
C ILE A 79 0.48 0.13 -1.68
N PHE A 80 -0.55 0.49 -2.44
CA PHE A 80 -1.27 -0.45 -3.29
C PHE A 80 -0.63 -0.54 -4.67
N ASP A 81 -0.40 -1.77 -5.11
CA ASP A 81 0.17 -2.07 -6.42
C ASP A 81 -0.75 -1.70 -7.59
N HIS A 82 -2.06 -1.73 -7.33
CA HIS A 82 -3.10 -1.36 -8.28
C HIS A 82 -3.46 0.11 -8.11
N GLU A 83 -3.73 0.79 -9.23
CA GLU A 83 -4.37 2.10 -9.22
C GLU A 83 -5.70 2.03 -8.46
N LEU A 84 -5.91 2.98 -7.56
CA LEU A 84 -7.11 3.06 -6.74
C LEU A 84 -8.04 4.14 -7.28
N THR A 85 -9.31 3.81 -7.40
CA THR A 85 -10.34 4.84 -7.58
C THR A 85 -10.44 5.71 -6.32
N ALA A 86 -10.87 6.96 -6.46
CA ALA A 86 -11.08 7.87 -5.33
C ALA A 86 -12.00 7.28 -4.23
N SER A 87 -12.98 6.46 -4.62
CA SER A 87 -13.84 5.76 -3.66
C SER A 87 -13.12 4.63 -2.93
N GLN A 88 -12.28 3.86 -3.62
CA GLN A 88 -11.47 2.82 -2.97
C GLN A 88 -10.49 3.43 -1.99
N LEU A 89 -9.73 4.45 -2.40
CA LEU A 89 -8.77 5.15 -1.57
C LEU A 89 -9.42 5.59 -0.23
N ARG A 90 -10.50 6.37 -0.33
CA ARG A 90 -11.24 6.84 0.84
C ARG A 90 -11.76 5.71 1.73
N ASN A 91 -12.35 4.67 1.13
CA ASN A 91 -12.89 3.55 1.91
C ASN A 91 -11.78 2.77 2.65
N ILE A 92 -10.61 2.63 2.03
CA ILE A 92 -9.45 1.96 2.63
C ILE A 92 -8.95 2.83 3.79
N GLU A 93 -8.70 4.12 3.57
CA GLU A 93 -8.26 5.07 4.60
C GLU A 93 -9.24 5.12 5.79
N ASP A 94 -10.55 5.24 5.54
CA ASP A 94 -11.59 5.26 6.58
C ASP A 94 -11.57 3.96 7.42
N ALA A 95 -11.25 2.82 6.82
CA ALA A 95 -11.23 1.53 7.49
C ALA A 95 -9.93 1.26 8.26
N VAL A 96 -8.77 1.62 7.70
CA VAL A 96 -7.45 1.31 8.27
C VAL A 96 -6.94 2.42 9.20
N GLY A 97 -7.33 3.67 8.95
CA GLY A 97 -6.86 4.84 9.71
C GLY A 97 -5.39 5.20 9.45
N LEU A 98 -4.85 4.82 8.29
CA LEU A 98 -3.46 5.05 7.85
C LEU A 98 -3.48 5.78 6.51
N ALA A 99 -2.36 6.42 6.16
CA ALA A 99 -2.19 6.96 4.82
C ALA A 99 -2.19 5.81 3.79
N VAL A 100 -2.79 6.07 2.64
CA VAL A 100 -2.84 5.12 1.53
C VAL A 100 -2.39 5.82 0.27
N VAL A 101 -1.50 5.17 -0.48
CA VAL A 101 -1.11 5.61 -1.83
C VAL A 101 -1.20 4.42 -2.78
N ASP A 102 -1.41 4.71 -4.06
CA ASP A 102 -1.32 3.71 -5.11
C ASP A 102 -0.03 3.85 -5.92
N ARG A 103 0.26 2.84 -6.74
CA ARG A 103 1.45 2.80 -7.60
C ARG A 103 1.56 4.06 -8.48
N THR A 104 0.45 4.56 -9.02
CA THR A 104 0.47 5.74 -9.89
C THR A 104 0.91 6.97 -9.12
N THR A 105 0.34 7.19 -7.93
CA THR A 105 0.68 8.30 -7.04
C THR A 105 2.12 8.23 -6.59
N LEU A 106 2.57 7.05 -6.14
CA LEU A 106 3.97 6.84 -5.73
C LEU A 106 4.96 7.19 -6.85
N ILE A 107 4.66 6.76 -8.09
CA ILE A 107 5.52 7.08 -9.25
C ILE A 107 5.56 8.60 -9.48
N LEU A 108 4.43 9.30 -9.35
CA LEU A 108 4.38 10.75 -9.53
C LEU A 108 5.16 11.49 -8.43
N ASP A 109 5.08 11.04 -7.18
CA ASP A 109 5.77 11.65 -6.04
C ASP A 109 7.30 11.55 -6.17
N ILE A 110 7.83 10.48 -6.78
CA ILE A 110 9.28 10.33 -7.05
C ILE A 110 9.80 11.39 -8.04
N PHE A 111 8.94 11.93 -8.92
CA PHE A 111 9.31 12.90 -9.94
C PHE A 111 8.91 14.35 -9.61
N ALA A 112 8.34 14.60 -8.43
CA ALA A 112 7.86 15.91 -7.98
C ALA A 112 8.98 16.83 -7.47
#